data_AF-A0A533RHC0-F1
#
_entry.id   AF-A0A533RHC0-F1
#
_cell.length_a   1.000
_cell.length_b   1.000
_cell.length_c   1.000
_cell.angle_alpha   90.00
_cell.angle_beta   90.00
_cell.angle_gamma   90.00
#
_symmetry.space_group_name_H-M   'P 1'
#
loop_
_entity.id
_entity.type
_entity.pdbx_description
1 polymer ?
#
loop_
_entity_poly.entity_id
_entity_poly.type
_entity_poly.pdbx_seq_one_letter_code
_entity_poly.pdbx_strand_id
1 'polypeptide(L)'
;MVGVCQSLRPDRRPPSVQTGGRRAVALPLRRSHCLRLLHLDHPRGCPVKTGQQKQRGAAVVEFTLMSGLLLIFLVGIAEFGFLWLQANYISNAAREGARVAAKLDDGDVDDREAAARQAVEAYLKSNFLFRNRSSCRTTDAGFPLNCTYAVNDADFVTVVYTRDPEKSLSLTVDGETVTVPMAEVTVTVRTHRIWEPILWPLLSALIPGTDYDRNKLKQLTQTAAYAIHG
;
A
#
# COMPACT_ATOMS: atom_id res chain seq x y z
N MET A 1 -56.39 -37.80 4.22
CA MET A 1 -57.28 -37.25 3.18
C MET A 1 -56.43 -36.53 2.14
N VAL A 2 -56.47 -37.09 0.93
CA VAL A 2 -56.16 -36.56 -0.42
C VAL A 2 -55.56 -35.15 -0.56
N GLY A 3 -54.28 -35.07 -0.90
CA GLY A 3 -53.75 -34.70 -2.24
C GLY A 3 -54.04 -33.33 -2.89
N VAL A 4 -52.98 -32.50 -2.97
CA VAL A 4 -52.46 -31.73 -4.14
C VAL A 4 -53.38 -30.70 -4.82
N CYS A 5 -52.92 -29.44 -4.98
CA CYS A 5 -52.57 -28.88 -6.30
C CYS A 5 -52.05 -27.43 -6.27
N GLN A 6 -51.31 -27.15 -7.33
CA GLN A 6 -50.38 -26.06 -7.59
C GLN A 6 -51.01 -24.91 -8.39
N SER A 7 -50.49 -23.71 -8.15
CA SER A 7 -49.98 -22.76 -9.14
C SER A 7 -50.90 -21.88 -10.02
N LEU A 8 -50.32 -20.69 -10.26
CA LEU A 8 -50.35 -19.83 -11.46
C LEU A 8 -51.55 -18.89 -11.69
N ARG A 9 -51.23 -17.60 -11.50
CA ARG A 9 -52.06 -16.44 -11.86
C ARG A 9 -51.94 -16.11 -13.37
N PRO A 10 -52.97 -15.52 -13.98
CA PRO A 10 -53.09 -15.43 -15.43
C PRO A 10 -52.64 -14.08 -16.03
N ASP A 11 -52.09 -14.24 -17.24
CA ASP A 11 -52.30 -13.49 -18.50
C ASP A 11 -53.08 -12.16 -18.45
N ARG A 12 -52.45 -11.09 -18.95
CA ARG A 12 -53.06 -9.77 -19.20
C ARG A 12 -53.19 -9.53 -20.70
N ARG A 13 -54.42 -9.66 -21.23
CA ARG A 13 -54.81 -9.08 -22.53
C ARG A 13 -55.40 -7.68 -22.32
N PRO A 14 -55.15 -6.71 -23.22
CA PRO A 14 -55.92 -5.47 -23.28
C PRO A 14 -57.23 -5.62 -24.08
N PRO A 15 -58.24 -4.75 -23.83
CA PRO A 15 -59.61 -4.91 -24.27
C PRO A 15 -59.91 -4.35 -25.67
N SER A 16 -61.01 -4.88 -26.23
CA SER A 16 -61.66 -4.48 -27.47
C SER A 16 -62.57 -3.26 -27.26
N VAL A 17 -62.54 -2.31 -28.22
CA VAL A 17 -63.52 -1.23 -28.36
C VAL A 17 -64.29 -1.43 -29.66
N GLN A 18 -65.60 -1.30 -29.55
CA GLN A 18 -66.62 -1.70 -30.51
C GLN A 18 -67.23 -0.48 -31.23
N THR A 19 -67.56 -0.72 -32.51
CA THR A 19 -68.73 -0.28 -33.30
C THR A 19 -69.07 1.21 -33.50
N GLY A 20 -69.11 1.58 -34.79
CA GLY A 20 -69.88 2.71 -35.33
C GLY A 20 -70.03 2.55 -36.84
N GLY A 21 -71.20 2.05 -37.27
CA GLY A 21 -71.47 1.66 -38.65
C GLY A 21 -71.62 2.82 -39.64
N ARG A 22 -71.33 2.54 -40.91
CA ARG A 22 -71.91 3.23 -42.08
C ARG A 22 -71.67 2.41 -43.36
N ARG A 23 -72.80 1.94 -43.91
CA ARG A 23 -73.16 1.72 -45.33
C ARG A 23 -72.14 1.02 -46.25
N ALA A 24 -72.52 -0.19 -46.65
CA ALA A 24 -72.00 -0.87 -47.83
C ALA A 24 -72.29 -0.04 -49.10
N VAL A 25 -71.24 0.19 -49.89
CA VAL A 25 -71.33 0.46 -51.33
C VAL A 25 -70.43 -0.57 -52.01
N ALA A 26 -71.04 -1.47 -52.78
CA ALA A 26 -70.34 -2.42 -53.61
C ALA A 26 -69.84 -1.73 -54.88
N LEU A 27 -68.57 -1.92 -55.23
CA LEU A 27 -68.04 -1.70 -56.58
C LEU A 27 -66.98 -2.78 -56.89
N PRO A 28 -66.86 -3.17 -58.18
CA PRO A 28 -66.52 -4.53 -58.56
C PRO A 28 -65.03 -4.80 -58.68
N LEU A 29 -64.73 -6.09 -58.55
CA LEU A 29 -63.52 -6.80 -58.94
C LEU A 29 -62.85 -6.23 -60.20
N ARG A 30 -61.54 -5.95 -60.10
CA ARG A 30 -60.66 -5.94 -61.27
C ARG A 30 -59.34 -6.63 -60.96
N ARG A 31 -59.29 -7.91 -61.35
CA ARG A 31 -58.06 -8.66 -61.62
C ARG A 31 -57.24 -7.87 -62.63
N SER A 32 -55.95 -7.69 -62.38
CA SER A 32 -54.97 -7.41 -63.43
C SER A 32 -53.60 -7.93 -62.97
N HIS A 33 -53.20 -9.05 -63.57
CA HIS A 33 -51.83 -9.53 -63.57
C HIS A 33 -50.91 -8.43 -64.12
N CYS A 34 -49.76 -8.23 -63.49
CA CYS A 34 -48.60 -7.66 -64.15
C CYS A 34 -47.42 -8.60 -63.91
N LEU A 35 -47.27 -9.60 -64.79
CA LEU A 35 -45.98 -10.19 -65.08
C LEU A 35 -45.09 -9.03 -65.56
N ARG A 36 -44.06 -8.67 -64.78
CA ARG A 36 -43.01 -7.80 -65.28
C ARG A 36 -41.67 -8.50 -65.13
N LEU A 37 -41.20 -8.88 -66.31
CA LEU A 37 -39.90 -9.41 -66.69
C LEU A 37 -38.72 -8.75 -65.97
N LEU A 38 -37.76 -9.62 -65.66
CA LEU A 38 -36.35 -9.38 -65.33
C LEU A 38 -35.80 -8.04 -65.88
N HIS A 39 -35.46 -7.15 -64.97
CA HIS A 39 -34.45 -6.13 -65.20
C HIS A 39 -33.39 -6.28 -64.11
N LEU A 40 -32.16 -6.57 -64.54
CA LEU A 40 -30.96 -6.56 -63.71
C LEU A 40 -30.68 -5.12 -63.27
N ASP A 41 -31.25 -4.70 -62.15
CA ASP A 41 -30.79 -3.51 -61.44
C ASP A 41 -29.73 -3.93 -60.42
N HIS A 42 -28.48 -3.60 -60.76
CA HIS A 42 -27.31 -3.72 -59.91
C HIS A 42 -27.48 -2.77 -58.71
N PRO A 43 -27.63 -3.24 -57.46
CA PRO A 43 -27.59 -2.32 -56.33
C PRO A 43 -26.15 -1.86 -56.18
N ARG A 44 -25.87 -0.61 -56.58
CA ARG A 44 -24.66 0.10 -56.15
C ARG A 44 -24.70 0.14 -54.63
N GLY A 45 -23.95 -0.76 -53.99
CA GLY A 45 -23.73 -0.74 -52.56
C GLY A 45 -23.27 0.64 -52.14
N CYS A 46 -24.06 1.30 -51.28
CA CYS A 46 -23.63 2.51 -50.62
C CYS A 46 -22.30 2.25 -49.90
N PRO A 47 -21.28 3.12 -50.03
CA PRO A 47 -20.07 2.98 -49.25
C PRO A 47 -20.44 3.16 -47.78
N VAL A 48 -20.44 2.05 -47.04
CA VAL A 48 -20.55 2.06 -45.58
C VAL A 48 -19.33 2.83 -45.07
N LYS A 49 -19.54 4.05 -44.57
CA LYS A 49 -18.50 4.81 -43.84
C LYS A 49 -18.26 4.16 -42.47
N THR A 50 -17.57 3.02 -42.44
CA THR A 50 -17.11 2.33 -41.22
C THR A 50 -15.72 2.80 -40.77
N GLY A 51 -15.40 4.08 -40.97
CA GLY A 51 -14.09 4.66 -40.65
C GLY A 51 -14.00 5.34 -39.28
N GLN A 52 -15.06 6.00 -38.80
CA GLN A 52 -14.95 6.90 -37.64
C GLN A 52 -15.08 6.20 -36.27
N GLN A 53 -15.81 5.08 -36.17
CA GLN A 53 -15.92 4.34 -34.91
C GLN A 53 -14.62 3.59 -34.55
N LYS A 54 -13.84 3.14 -35.55
CA LYS A 54 -12.55 2.45 -35.32
C LYS A 54 -11.50 3.36 -34.69
N GLN A 55 -11.45 4.64 -35.07
CA GLN A 55 -10.44 5.58 -34.53
C GLN A 55 -10.69 5.95 -33.06
N ARG A 56 -11.96 6.02 -32.62
CA ARG A 56 -12.29 6.30 -31.22
C ARG A 56 -11.91 5.14 -30.29
N GLY A 57 -12.09 3.90 -30.75
CA GLY A 57 -11.70 2.71 -29.98
C GLY A 57 -10.19 2.57 -29.82
N ALA A 58 -9.42 2.88 -30.86
CA ALA A 58 -7.95 2.83 -30.82
C ALA A 58 -7.36 3.79 -29.78
N ALA A 59 -7.86 5.03 -29.72
CA ALA A 59 -7.38 6.04 -28.77
C ALA A 59 -7.61 5.64 -27.30
N VAL A 60 -8.72 4.96 -26.98
CA VAL A 60 -9.00 4.48 -25.63
C VAL A 60 -8.01 3.38 -25.22
N VAL A 61 -7.66 2.49 -26.15
CA VAL A 61 -6.70 1.40 -25.89
C VAL A 61 -5.29 1.97 -25.69
N GLU A 62 -4.86 2.91 -26.53
CA GLU A 62 -3.55 3.57 -26.40
C GLU A 62 -3.41 4.28 -25.04
N PHE A 63 -4.44 5.03 -24.64
CA PHE A 63 -4.46 5.67 -23.34
C PHE A 63 -4.46 4.66 -22.18
N THR A 64 -5.21 3.56 -22.29
CA THR A 64 -5.27 2.53 -21.24
C THR A 64 -3.92 1.86 -21.02
N LEU A 65 -3.16 1.61 -22.09
CA LEU A 65 -1.82 1.02 -21.99
C LEU A 65 -0.83 1.98 -21.32
N MET A 66 -0.83 3.25 -21.72
CA MET A 66 0.07 4.26 -21.14
C MET A 66 -0.31 4.59 -19.69
N SER A 67 -1.59 4.79 -19.41
CA SER A 67 -2.08 5.08 -18.06
C SER A 67 -1.89 3.90 -17.12
N GLY A 68 -2.12 2.66 -17.57
CA GLY A 68 -1.84 1.46 -16.78
C GLY A 68 -0.36 1.36 -16.40
N LEU A 69 0.55 1.55 -17.36
CA LEU A 69 1.98 1.56 -17.09
C LEU A 69 2.38 2.68 -16.10
N LEU A 70 1.82 3.87 -16.30
CA LEU A 70 2.07 5.02 -15.42
C LEU A 70 1.54 4.78 -14.00
N LEU A 71 0.39 4.13 -13.84
CA LEU A 71 -0.16 3.79 -12.53
C LEU A 71 0.73 2.79 -11.79
N ILE A 72 1.23 1.75 -12.46
CA ILE A 72 2.17 0.80 -11.86
C ILE A 72 3.43 1.53 -11.40
N PHE A 73 3.95 2.45 -12.21
CA PHE A 73 5.13 3.23 -11.86
C PHE A 73 4.89 4.16 -10.66
N LEU A 74 3.74 4.85 -10.62
CA LEU A 74 3.37 5.71 -9.49
C LEU A 74 3.20 4.93 -8.18
N VAL A 75 2.54 3.77 -8.23
CA VAL A 75 2.40 2.89 -7.06
C VAL A 75 3.77 2.41 -6.59
N GLY A 76 4.67 2.05 -7.52
CA GLY A 76 6.04 1.64 -7.17
C GLY A 76 6.84 2.74 -6.45
N ILE A 77 6.76 3.99 -6.94
CA ILE A 77 7.41 5.12 -6.28
C ILE A 77 6.78 5.39 -4.90
N ALA A 78 5.45 5.36 -4.81
CA ALA A 78 4.76 5.60 -3.55
C ALA A 78 5.15 4.55 -2.48
N GLU A 79 5.16 3.26 -2.84
CA GLU A 79 5.58 2.17 -1.97
C GLU A 79 7.02 2.32 -1.50
N PHE A 80 7.93 2.68 -2.42
CA PHE A 80 9.32 2.96 -2.07
C PHE A 80 9.42 4.14 -1.09
N GLY A 81 8.66 5.21 -1.31
CA GLY A 81 8.60 6.36 -0.42
C GLY A 81 8.16 5.99 0.99
N PHE A 82 7.16 5.12 1.14
CA PHE A 82 6.71 4.64 2.46
C PHE A 82 7.76 3.80 3.19
N LEU A 83 8.49 2.94 2.47
CA LEU A 83 9.58 2.16 3.06
C LEU A 83 10.74 3.06 3.52
N TRP A 84 11.11 4.03 2.68
CA TRP A 84 12.14 5.01 3.01
C TRP A 84 11.76 5.86 4.22
N LEU A 85 10.51 6.32 4.28
CA LEU A 85 9.99 7.11 5.37
C LEU A 85 10.11 6.36 6.71
N GLN A 86 9.80 5.06 6.74
CA GLN A 86 9.94 4.21 7.93
C GLN A 86 11.39 4.12 8.42
N ALA A 87 12.33 3.90 7.51
CA ALA A 87 13.75 3.85 7.85
C ALA A 87 14.24 5.18 8.46
N ASN A 88 13.79 6.32 7.91
CA ASN A 88 14.10 7.64 8.44
C ASN A 88 13.50 7.89 9.83
N TYR A 89 12.27 7.43 10.07
CA TYR A 89 11.67 7.53 11.41
C TYR A 89 12.49 6.78 12.47
N ILE A 90 12.93 5.55 12.18
CA ILE A 90 13.75 4.76 13.11
C ILE A 90 15.13 5.43 13.30
N SER A 91 15.73 5.94 12.22
CA SER A 91 17.01 6.66 12.28
C SER A 91 16.94 7.93 13.15
N ASN A 92 15.88 8.72 12.97
CA ASN A 92 15.67 9.91 13.80
C ASN A 92 15.37 9.55 15.26
N ALA A 93 14.66 8.46 15.53
CA ALA A 93 14.46 7.97 16.90
C ALA A 93 15.81 7.63 17.57
N ALA A 94 16.69 6.91 16.86
CA ALA A 94 18.03 6.58 17.36
C ALA A 94 18.85 7.84 17.65
N ARG A 95 18.82 8.83 16.74
CA ARG A 95 19.51 10.12 16.92
C ARG A 95 18.99 10.88 18.13
N GLU A 96 17.68 10.93 18.33
CA GLU A 96 17.08 11.63 19.46
C GLU A 96 17.42 10.94 20.79
N GLY A 97 17.41 9.61 20.81
CA GLY A 97 17.91 8.82 21.94
C GLY A 97 19.35 9.15 22.29
N ALA A 98 20.24 9.12 21.30
CA ALA A 98 21.66 9.39 21.50
C ALA A 98 21.92 10.85 21.92
N ARG A 99 21.15 11.82 21.39
CA ARG A 99 21.24 13.23 21.77
C ARG A 99 20.84 13.46 23.22
N VAL A 100 19.77 12.83 23.69
CA VAL A 100 19.33 12.97 25.08
C VAL A 100 20.32 12.27 26.02
N ALA A 101 20.80 11.08 25.66
CA ALA A 101 21.82 10.36 26.43
C ALA A 101 23.11 11.18 26.60
N ALA A 102 23.57 11.84 25.54
CA ALA A 102 24.80 12.62 25.53
C ALA A 102 24.76 13.88 26.40
N LYS A 103 23.57 14.33 26.84
CA LYS A 103 23.40 15.53 27.67
C LYS A 103 23.54 15.28 29.17
N LEU A 104 23.39 14.04 29.62
CA LEU A 104 23.53 13.73 31.04
C LEU A 104 25.02 13.53 31.35
N ASP A 105 25.46 14.00 32.51
CA ASP A 105 26.85 13.90 32.97
C ASP A 105 27.26 12.44 33.27
N ASP A 106 28.56 12.20 33.43
CA ASP A 106 29.18 10.86 33.50
C ASP A 106 28.87 10.07 34.78
N GLY A 107 28.08 10.65 35.69
CA GLY A 107 27.85 10.15 37.04
C GLY A 107 26.87 8.98 37.14
N ASP A 108 25.88 8.88 36.25
CA ASP A 108 24.88 7.81 36.31
C ASP A 108 24.47 7.29 34.93
N VAL A 109 24.91 6.07 34.62
CA VAL A 109 24.69 5.42 33.33
C VAL A 109 23.26 4.92 33.21
N ASP A 110 22.65 4.54 34.33
CA ASP A 110 21.27 4.05 34.35
C ASP A 110 20.30 5.19 34.00
N ASP A 111 20.60 6.42 34.44
CA ASP A 111 19.85 7.62 34.10
C ASP A 111 19.95 7.99 32.61
N ARG A 112 21.16 7.94 32.04
CA ARG A 112 21.38 8.15 30.60
C ARG A 112 20.58 7.19 29.77
N GLU A 113 20.60 5.93 30.19
CA GLU A 113 19.92 4.89 29.46
C GLU A 113 18.40 5.04 29.55
N ALA A 114 17.88 5.28 30.75
CA ALA A 114 16.48 5.59 30.96
C ALA A 114 16.04 6.79 30.11
N ALA A 115 16.84 7.84 30.06
CA ALA A 115 16.57 9.03 29.25
C ALA A 115 16.59 8.74 27.74
N ALA A 116 17.59 8.00 27.25
CA ALA A 116 17.69 7.57 25.86
C ALA A 116 16.49 6.74 25.43
N ARG A 117 16.10 5.78 26.28
CA ARG A 117 14.94 4.91 26.06
C ARG A 117 13.65 5.71 26.00
N GLN A 118 13.42 6.59 26.97
CA GLN A 118 12.23 7.46 27.00
C GLN A 118 12.17 8.36 25.76
N ALA A 119 13.29 8.90 25.30
CA ALA A 119 13.36 9.72 24.11
C ALA A 119 13.03 8.93 22.83
N VAL A 120 13.61 7.74 22.66
CA VAL A 120 13.29 6.83 21.55
C VAL A 120 11.82 6.42 21.61
N GLU A 121 11.30 6.08 22.78
CA GLU A 121 9.91 5.67 22.99
C GLU A 121 8.93 6.79 22.64
N ALA A 122 9.19 8.01 23.10
CA ALA A 122 8.39 9.19 22.77
C ALA A 122 8.39 9.45 21.26
N TYR A 123 9.56 9.34 20.62
CA TYR A 123 9.70 9.54 19.19
C TYR A 123 8.93 8.48 18.40
N LEU A 124 9.07 7.21 18.76
CA LEU A 124 8.36 6.12 18.08
C LEU A 124 6.84 6.24 18.31
N LYS A 125 6.36 6.45 19.54
CA LYS A 125 4.91 6.60 19.84
C LYS A 125 4.23 7.73 19.08
N SER A 126 4.96 8.78 18.72
CA SER A 126 4.44 9.90 17.92
C SER A 126 4.03 9.48 16.51
N ASN A 127 4.56 8.36 16.02
CA ASN A 127 4.28 7.84 14.69
C ASN A 127 3.10 6.85 14.72
N PHE A 128 2.18 6.98 13.76
CA PHE A 128 1.00 6.13 13.65
C PHE A 128 1.33 4.63 13.48
N LEU A 129 2.51 4.29 12.95
CA LEU A 129 3.00 2.91 12.82
C LEU A 129 3.39 2.27 14.17
N PHE A 130 3.65 3.09 15.18
CA PHE A 130 4.12 2.66 16.50
C PHE A 130 3.21 3.16 17.65
N ARG A 131 2.01 3.65 17.33
CA ARG A 131 1.05 4.20 18.31
C ARG A 131 0.51 3.10 19.24
N ASN A 132 0.39 3.39 20.54
CA ASN A 132 -0.12 2.47 21.59
C ASN A 132 0.71 1.19 21.81
N ARG A 133 1.98 1.19 21.43
CA ARG A 133 2.88 0.05 21.59
C ARG A 133 3.69 0.21 22.89
N SER A 134 3.45 -0.70 23.82
CA SER A 134 3.66 -0.62 25.27
C SER A 134 5.11 -0.59 25.74
N SER A 135 5.29 0.00 26.93
CA SER A 135 6.50 0.19 27.75
C SER A 135 7.64 -0.81 27.54
N CYS A 136 8.87 -0.31 27.46
CA CYS A 136 10.06 -1.16 27.43
C CYS A 136 10.09 -2.08 28.66
N ARG A 137 10.34 -3.38 28.43
CA ARG A 137 10.77 -4.33 29.45
C ARG A 137 12.25 -4.62 29.24
N THR A 138 13.07 -4.38 30.26
CA THR A 138 14.47 -4.82 30.28
C THR A 138 14.52 -6.30 30.60
N THR A 139 15.29 -7.05 29.83
CA THR A 139 15.52 -8.48 30.11
C THR A 139 16.80 -8.74 30.88
N ASP A 140 17.72 -7.76 30.93
CA ASP A 140 19.08 -7.93 31.45
C ASP A 140 19.45 -6.79 32.41
N ALA A 141 20.28 -7.10 33.42
CA ALA A 141 20.86 -6.14 34.37
C ALA A 141 22.32 -5.76 34.01
N GLY A 142 22.79 -6.13 32.81
CA GLY A 142 24.16 -5.92 32.34
C GLY A 142 24.21 -5.34 30.93
N PHE A 143 25.36 -4.76 30.58
CA PHE A 143 25.57 -4.08 29.29
C PHE A 143 25.96 -5.07 28.17
N PRO A 144 25.52 -4.85 26.91
CA PRO A 144 24.55 -3.82 26.50
C PRO A 144 23.14 -4.16 26.98
N LEU A 145 22.42 -3.14 27.40
CA LEU A 145 21.07 -3.30 27.91
C LEU A 145 20.08 -3.44 26.75
N ASN A 146 19.34 -4.54 26.73
CA ASN A 146 18.35 -4.86 25.72
C ASN A 146 16.95 -4.45 26.18
N CYS A 147 16.42 -3.37 25.62
CA CYS A 147 15.05 -2.93 25.84
C CYS A 147 14.14 -3.58 24.81
N THR A 148 13.30 -4.55 25.20
CA THR A 148 12.32 -5.13 24.27
C THR A 148 10.93 -4.55 24.53
N TYR A 149 10.36 -3.90 23.52
CA TYR A 149 8.96 -3.46 23.55
C TYR A 149 8.10 -4.62 23.08
N ALA A 150 7.45 -5.33 24.01
CA ALA A 150 6.45 -6.34 23.68
C ALA A 150 5.13 -5.61 23.41
N VAL A 151 4.81 -5.44 22.14
CA VAL A 151 3.44 -5.13 21.74
C VAL A 151 2.65 -6.43 21.78
N ASN A 152 1.35 -6.37 22.09
CA ASN A 152 0.43 -7.51 22.15
C ASN A 152 0.34 -8.38 20.85
N ASP A 153 1.17 -8.16 19.83
CA ASP A 153 1.20 -8.89 18.55
C ASP A 153 2.63 -8.92 17.93
N ALA A 154 3.53 -9.79 18.40
CA ALA A 154 4.81 -10.18 17.74
C ALA A 154 5.66 -9.06 17.08
N ASP A 155 5.60 -7.84 17.62
CA ASP A 155 6.35 -6.67 17.17
C ASP A 155 7.34 -6.33 18.26
N PHE A 156 8.64 -6.44 17.95
CA PHE A 156 9.71 -6.25 18.91
C PHE A 156 10.57 -5.09 18.44
N VAL A 157 10.46 -3.95 19.12
CA VAL A 157 11.52 -2.93 19.07
C VAL A 157 12.55 -3.34 20.12
N THR A 158 13.79 -3.51 19.73
CA THR A 158 14.94 -3.72 20.61
C THR A 158 15.79 -2.47 20.59
N VAL A 159 15.80 -1.71 21.68
CA VAL A 159 16.76 -0.61 21.87
C VAL A 159 17.97 -1.18 22.57
N VAL A 160 19.11 -1.09 21.91
CA VAL A 160 20.42 -1.52 22.42
C VAL A 160 21.21 -0.27 22.70
N TYR A 161 21.45 -0.01 23.98
CA TYR A 161 22.43 0.98 24.40
C TYR A 161 23.77 0.27 24.58
N THR A 162 24.76 0.66 23.78
CA THR A 162 26.13 0.18 23.93
C THR A 162 26.89 1.22 24.72
N ARG A 163 27.10 0.95 26.02
CA ARG A 163 28.21 1.55 26.76
C ARG A 163 29.46 0.80 26.37
N ASP A 164 30.59 1.48 26.16
CA ASP A 164 31.90 0.95 26.55
C ASP A 164 33.02 2.00 26.39
N PRO A 165 34.13 1.87 27.15
CA PRO A 165 35.29 2.76 27.08
C PRO A 165 35.97 2.81 25.69
N GLU A 166 35.59 1.92 24.78
CA GLU A 166 36.14 1.83 23.43
C GLU A 166 35.50 2.81 22.44
N LYS A 167 34.27 3.29 22.68
CA LYS A 167 33.66 4.33 21.84
C LYS A 167 33.96 5.70 22.38
N SER A 168 35.21 6.08 22.16
CA SER A 168 35.66 7.45 22.31
C SER A 168 36.20 7.96 20.98
N LEU A 169 35.94 9.23 20.72
CA LEU A 169 36.61 9.92 19.63
C LEU A 169 37.93 10.45 20.17
N SER A 170 39.05 9.89 19.70
CA SER A 170 40.39 10.43 20.00
C SER A 170 40.76 11.47 18.95
N LEU A 171 40.96 12.71 19.36
CA LEU A 171 41.46 13.79 18.53
C LEU A 171 42.86 14.17 19.02
N THR A 172 43.86 14.07 18.16
CA THR A 172 45.21 14.55 18.48
C THR A 172 45.41 15.93 17.87
N VAL A 173 45.62 16.94 18.72
CA VAL A 173 45.90 18.33 18.31
C VAL A 173 47.22 18.72 18.97
N ASP A 174 48.19 19.19 18.19
CA ASP A 174 49.53 19.61 18.65
C ASP A 174 50.30 18.57 19.48
N GLY A 175 50.03 17.27 19.25
CA GLY A 175 50.67 16.17 19.96
C GLY A 175 49.98 15.75 21.26
N GLU A 176 48.89 16.43 21.63
CA GLU A 176 48.04 16.07 22.77
C GLU A 176 46.78 15.34 22.29
N THR A 177 46.49 14.19 22.88
CA THR A 177 45.33 13.36 22.52
C THR A 177 44.18 13.62 23.48
N VAL A 178 43.11 14.20 22.95
CA VAL A 178 41.85 14.42 23.66
C VAL A 178 40.90 13.28 23.34
N THR A 179 40.47 12.57 24.39
CA THR A 179 39.53 11.45 24.29
C THR A 179 38.14 11.92 24.70
N VAL A 180 37.20 11.90 23.76
CA VAL A 180 35.82 12.34 23.99
C VAL A 180 34.90 11.10 24.09
N PRO A 181 34.26 10.84 25.25
CA PRO A 181 33.31 9.74 25.37
C PRO A 181 32.08 9.96 24.47
N MET A 182 31.54 8.90 23.90
CA MET A 182 30.37 8.97 23.02
C MET A 182 29.22 8.11 23.55
N ALA A 183 28.01 8.65 23.51
CA ALA A 183 26.78 7.90 23.74
C ALA A 183 26.27 7.35 22.41
N GLU A 184 26.24 6.03 22.27
CA GLU A 184 25.70 5.34 21.09
C GLU A 184 24.36 4.67 21.41
N VAL A 185 23.38 4.90 20.54
CA VAL A 185 22.07 4.26 20.61
C VAL A 185 21.85 3.50 19.30
N THR A 186 21.65 2.19 19.43
CA THR A 186 21.22 1.32 18.33
C THR A 186 19.76 0.95 18.53
N VAL A 187 18.93 1.31 17.56
CA VAL A 187 17.51 0.94 17.53
C VAL A 187 17.33 -0.15 16.49
N THR A 188 16.91 -1.32 16.94
CA THR A 188 16.53 -2.44 16.09
C THR A 188 15.02 -2.62 16.16
N VAL A 189 14.35 -2.66 15.02
CA VAL A 189 12.92 -2.93 14.92
C VAL A 189 12.73 -4.25 14.18
N ARG A 190 12.08 -5.21 14.80
CA ARG A 190 11.73 -6.52 14.22
C ARG A 190 10.23 -6.66 14.18
N THR A 191 9.67 -6.65 12.97
CA THR A 191 8.22 -6.75 12.80
C THR A 191 7.85 -7.42 11.49
N HIS A 192 6.71 -8.12 11.50
CA HIS A 192 6.06 -8.65 10.30
C HIS A 192 5.06 -7.63 9.70
N ARG A 193 4.77 -6.52 10.41
CA ARG A 193 3.74 -5.53 10.07
C ARG A 193 4.26 -4.29 9.34
N ILE A 194 5.54 -4.25 8.96
CA ILE A 194 6.04 -3.22 8.04
C ILE A 194 5.16 -3.24 6.78
N TRP A 195 4.84 -2.04 6.28
CA TRP A 195 4.03 -1.83 5.08
C TRP A 195 4.29 -2.92 4.03
N GLU A 196 3.22 -3.61 3.63
CA GLU A 196 3.29 -4.65 2.61
C GLU A 196 3.17 -3.99 1.23
N PRO A 197 4.24 -4.00 0.43
CA PRO A 197 4.15 -3.49 -0.94
C PRO A 197 3.25 -4.39 -1.78
N ILE A 198 2.26 -3.78 -2.42
CA ILE A 198 1.26 -4.39 -3.28
C ILE A 198 1.91 -4.95 -4.54
N LEU A 199 2.98 -4.32 -5.04
CA LEU A 199 3.67 -4.75 -6.26
C LEU A 199 4.67 -5.88 -6.06
N TRP A 200 5.14 -6.13 -4.83
CA TRP A 200 6.18 -7.15 -4.59
C TRP A 200 5.76 -8.59 -4.87
N PRO A 201 4.52 -9.03 -4.55
CA PRO A 201 4.05 -10.33 -5.01
C PRO A 201 4.11 -10.48 -6.53
N LEU A 202 3.74 -9.42 -7.26
CA LEU A 202 3.82 -9.41 -8.73
C LEU A 202 5.26 -9.46 -9.22
N LEU A 203 6.17 -8.74 -8.57
CA LEU A 203 7.60 -8.76 -8.88
C LEU A 203 8.23 -10.13 -8.60
N SER A 204 7.85 -10.77 -7.49
CA SER A 204 8.33 -12.11 -7.12
C SER A 204 7.95 -13.20 -8.12
N ALA A 205 6.82 -13.03 -8.81
CA ALA A 205 6.40 -13.92 -9.89
C ALA A 205 7.21 -13.71 -11.18
N LEU A 206 7.78 -12.53 -11.37
CA LEU A 206 8.55 -12.16 -12.57
C LEU A 206 10.05 -12.48 -12.44
N ILE A 207 10.60 -12.36 -11.23
CA ILE A 207 12.03 -12.51 -10.95
C ILE A 207 12.26 -13.70 -10.01
N PRO A 208 12.75 -14.85 -10.51
CA PRO A 208 13.04 -16.00 -9.67
C PRO A 208 14.11 -15.66 -8.61
N GLY A 209 13.91 -16.15 -7.38
CA GLY A 209 14.80 -15.89 -6.24
C GLY A 209 14.40 -14.69 -5.37
N THR A 210 13.29 -14.02 -5.67
CA THR A 210 12.76 -12.91 -4.85
C THR A 210 11.52 -13.34 -4.07
N ASP A 211 11.63 -14.34 -3.20
CA ASP A 211 10.50 -14.86 -2.43
C ASP A 211 9.97 -13.82 -1.42
N TYR A 212 8.75 -13.34 -1.66
CA TYR A 212 8.05 -12.43 -0.75
C TYR A 212 7.24 -13.23 0.28
N ASP A 213 7.79 -13.41 1.47
CA ASP A 213 7.09 -14.01 2.61
C ASP A 213 6.53 -12.93 3.54
N ARG A 214 5.20 -12.90 3.68
CA ARG A 214 4.47 -11.95 4.53
C ARG A 214 4.69 -12.17 6.02
N ASN A 215 4.95 -13.41 6.42
CA ASN A 215 5.15 -13.77 7.82
C ASN A 215 6.64 -13.70 8.23
N LYS A 216 7.53 -13.43 7.26
CA LYS A 216 8.94 -13.26 7.54
C LYS A 216 9.18 -12.01 8.36
N LEU A 217 9.84 -12.17 9.50
CA LEU A 217 10.27 -11.07 10.34
C LEU A 217 11.25 -10.19 9.55
N LYS A 218 10.89 -8.92 9.38
CA LYS A 218 11.77 -7.91 8.80
C LYS A 218 12.48 -7.21 9.95
N GLN A 219 13.79 -7.06 9.82
CA GLN A 219 14.63 -6.38 10.80
C GLN A 219 15.20 -5.11 10.18
N LEU A 220 14.99 -3.97 10.86
CA LEU A 220 15.59 -2.68 10.52
C LEU A 220 16.43 -2.23 11.71
N THR A 221 17.72 -2.06 11.51
CA THR A 221 18.64 -1.58 12.54
C THR A 221 19.20 -0.23 12.11
N GLN A 222 19.15 0.74 13.01
CA GLN A 222 19.72 2.08 12.83
C GLN A 222 20.53 2.44 14.06
N THR A 223 21.65 3.13 13.85
CA THR A 223 22.58 3.50 14.92
C THR A 223 22.91 4.97 14.82
N ALA A 224 22.99 5.64 15.97
CA ALA A 224 23.43 7.01 16.08
C ALA A 224 24.32 7.19 17.31
N ALA A 225 25.32 8.06 17.20
CA ALA A 225 26.23 8.37 18.29
C ALA A 225 26.42 9.88 18.44
N TYR A 226 26.47 10.37 19.68
CA TYR A 226 26.76 11.76 20.02
C TYR A 226 27.87 11.83 21.06
N ALA A 227 28.71 12.86 20.99
CA ALA A 227 29.71 13.15 22.01
C ALA A 227 29.02 13.55 23.32
N ILE A 228 29.46 12.95 24.42
CA ILE A 228 29.02 13.31 25.77
C ILE A 228 29.76 14.58 26.16
N HIS A 229 29.00 15.60 26.55
CA HIS A 229 29.53 16.83 27.13
C HIS A 229 29.15 16.86 28.61
N GLY A 230 30.13 16.62 29.49
CA GLY A 230 30.02 16.80 30.93
C GLY A 230 31.08 17.77 31.42
#